data_AF-A0A6C0BG14-F1
#
_entry.id   AF-A0A6C0BG14-F1
#
_cell.length_a   1.000
_cell.length_b   1.000
_cell.length_c   1.000
_cell.angle_alpha   90.00
_cell.angle_beta   90.00
_cell.angle_gamma   90.00
#
_symmetry.space_group_name_H-M   'P 1'
#
loop_
_entity.id
_entity.type
_entity.pdbx_description
1 polymer ?
#
loop_
_entity_poly.entity_id
_entity_poly.type
_entity_poly.pdbx_seq_one_letter_code
_entity_poly.pdbx_strand_id
1 'polypeptide(L)'
;MHETQHSDVKGYIDVTENKHPIYHVKGWCFYDKNGGSVLPFRLTNGDVIVPITATARPDVANHYHNENIVQCGWEGTIETTTNYEMQMLIDDGWTTIFIGKVVDTRFSISKSIPSYIVVDHFYEHPDKVREFALQCSFYYHPNNHKGCRTDPCYRFPGLKERFEQIVGREIKNWTTYGTNGCFQYCVQGDETVYHADGQQYAGVLYLTPDAPPNAGTSLYRSRITKKMKYSGDEYHLVFRNGHLDETDFEVVDTIGNVYNRLILFDAKCIHAGINYFGTCKEDGRLFQLFFFDLA
;
A
#
# COMPACT_ATOMS: atom_id res chain seq x y z
N MET A 1 26.49 -27.58 10.72
CA MET A 1 27.26 -27.63 9.46
C MET A 1 28.33 -26.58 9.60
N HIS A 2 29.58 -26.98 9.83
CA HIS A 2 30.73 -26.07 10.03
C HIS A 2 31.58 -25.95 8.77
N GLU A 3 30.98 -26.24 7.60
CA GLU A 3 31.62 -26.15 6.30
C GLU A 3 31.70 -24.69 5.87
N THR A 4 32.80 -24.33 5.23
CA THR A 4 33.07 -22.98 4.73
C THR A 4 33.20 -22.99 3.21
N GLN A 5 33.51 -21.84 2.60
CA GLN A 5 33.78 -21.80 1.15
C GLN A 5 35.06 -22.55 0.74
N HIS A 6 35.94 -22.85 1.71
CA HIS A 6 37.14 -23.63 1.49
C HIS A 6 37.01 -25.00 2.17
N SER A 7 37.25 -26.09 1.44
CA SER A 7 37.05 -27.46 1.92
C SER A 7 37.88 -27.82 3.16
N ASP A 8 39.07 -27.23 3.25
CA ASP A 8 40.02 -27.50 4.34
C ASP A 8 39.88 -26.48 5.49
N VAL A 9 38.81 -25.68 5.52
CA VAL A 9 38.54 -24.75 6.62
C VAL A 9 37.21 -25.09 7.24
N LYS A 10 37.18 -25.15 8.57
CA LYS A 10 35.95 -25.22 9.36
C LYS A 10 35.70 -23.88 10.04
N GLY A 11 34.44 -23.53 10.22
CA GLY A 11 34.07 -22.35 10.98
C GLY A 11 32.59 -22.07 10.99
N TYR A 12 32.22 -21.00 11.69
CA TYR A 12 30.84 -20.55 11.83
C TYR A 12 30.79 -19.07 12.24
N ILE A 13 29.72 -18.37 11.86
CA ILE A 13 29.46 -16.97 12.25
C ILE A 13 28.36 -16.96 13.31
N ASP A 14 28.72 -16.49 14.51
CA ASP A 14 27.85 -16.33 15.67
C ASP A 14 27.23 -14.92 15.64
N VAL A 15 26.13 -14.70 14.92
CA VAL A 15 25.51 -13.35 14.87
C VAL A 15 24.82 -13.05 16.20
N THR A 16 25.28 -12.04 16.94
CA THR A 16 24.68 -11.69 18.25
C THR A 16 24.01 -10.33 18.34
N GLU A 17 24.43 -9.28 17.62
CA GLU A 17 23.69 -8.00 17.64
C GLU A 17 23.84 -7.17 16.35
N ASN A 18 22.71 -6.86 15.72
CA ASN A 18 22.62 -5.99 14.54
C ASN A 18 21.97 -4.66 14.95
N LYS A 19 22.78 -3.63 15.29
CA LYS A 19 22.28 -2.28 15.56
C LYS A 19 22.84 -1.32 14.52
N HIS A 20 22.14 -1.21 13.39
CA HIS A 20 22.50 -0.30 12.31
C HIS A 20 22.90 1.10 12.82
N PRO A 21 23.97 1.73 12.30
CA PRO A 21 24.81 1.27 11.17
C PRO A 21 25.94 0.31 11.58
N ILE A 22 26.00 -0.08 12.85
CA ILE A 22 27.09 -0.81 13.45
C ILE A 22 26.69 -2.28 13.63
N TYR A 23 27.40 -3.16 12.94
CA TYR A 23 27.19 -4.61 13.01
C TYR A 23 28.31 -5.23 13.82
N HIS A 24 27.96 -5.84 14.95
CA HIS A 24 28.89 -6.61 15.76
C HIS A 24 28.86 -8.06 15.29
N VAL A 25 29.93 -8.43 14.59
CA VAL A 25 30.08 -9.76 14.01
C VAL A 25 31.12 -10.52 14.80
N LYS A 26 30.82 -11.77 15.10
CA LYS A 26 31.76 -12.68 15.75
C LYS A 26 31.56 -14.07 15.22
N GLY A 27 32.54 -14.93 15.44
CA GLY A 27 32.51 -16.29 14.97
C GLY A 27 33.79 -17.00 15.32
N TRP A 28 34.03 -18.10 14.60
CA TRP A 28 35.25 -18.88 14.73
C TRP A 28 35.61 -19.55 13.42
N CYS A 29 36.90 -19.77 13.20
CA CYS A 29 37.39 -20.53 12.05
C CYS A 29 38.79 -21.10 12.29
N PHE A 30 39.07 -22.29 11.74
CA PHE A 30 40.39 -22.91 11.77
C PHE A 30 40.64 -23.74 10.51
N TYR A 31 41.91 -23.97 10.19
CA TYR A 31 42.35 -24.79 9.08
C TYR A 31 42.39 -26.25 9.51
N ASP A 32 41.60 -27.11 8.86
CA ASP A 32 41.33 -28.51 9.23
C ASP A 32 42.18 -29.49 8.41
N LYS A 33 43.48 -29.20 8.32
CA LYS A 33 44.48 -30.06 7.68
C LYS A 33 45.67 -30.24 8.60
N ASN A 34 46.38 -31.36 8.46
CA ASN A 34 47.63 -31.65 9.17
C ASN A 34 47.50 -31.51 10.71
N GLY A 35 46.40 -31.98 11.29
CA GLY A 35 46.18 -31.93 12.74
C GLY A 35 45.52 -30.64 13.26
N GLY A 36 45.08 -29.75 12.37
CA GLY A 36 44.26 -28.59 12.71
C GLY A 36 45.07 -27.43 13.30
N SER A 37 44.93 -26.23 12.73
CA SER A 37 45.66 -25.04 13.20
C SER A 37 44.88 -23.75 13.00
N VAL A 38 45.24 -22.73 13.77
CA VAL A 38 44.73 -21.37 13.58
C VAL A 38 45.71 -20.61 12.69
N LEU A 39 45.41 -20.56 11.40
CA LEU A 39 46.16 -19.71 10.47
C LEU A 39 45.75 -18.24 10.64
N PRO A 40 46.59 -17.27 10.20
CA PRO A 40 46.21 -15.87 10.19
C PRO A 40 44.91 -15.67 9.43
N PHE A 41 43.96 -14.95 10.04
CA PHE A 41 42.68 -14.63 9.44
C PHE A 41 42.39 -13.14 9.60
N ARG A 42 41.55 -12.61 8.72
CA ARG A 42 41.15 -11.20 8.72
C ARG A 42 39.71 -11.05 8.29
N LEU A 43 39.08 -9.99 8.75
CA LEU A 43 37.77 -9.55 8.31
C LEU A 43 37.96 -8.40 7.32
N THR A 44 37.28 -8.45 6.18
CA THR A 44 37.24 -7.33 5.22
C THR A 44 35.80 -6.89 5.01
N ASN A 45 35.64 -5.60 4.72
CA ASN A 45 34.38 -5.07 4.22
C ASN A 45 34.67 -4.27 2.94
N GLY A 46 34.28 -4.83 1.79
CA GLY A 46 34.81 -4.40 0.50
C GLY A 46 36.34 -4.50 0.49
N ASP A 47 37.02 -3.41 0.12
CA ASP A 47 38.49 -3.35 0.05
C ASP A 47 39.16 -2.99 1.39
N VAL A 48 38.37 -2.74 2.44
CA VAL A 48 38.89 -2.29 3.74
C VAL A 48 39.08 -3.47 4.69
N ILE A 49 40.27 -3.58 5.28
CA ILE A 49 40.53 -4.54 6.37
C ILE A 49 39.95 -3.97 7.66
N VAL A 50 39.07 -4.74 8.29
CA VAL A 50 38.39 -4.38 9.54
C VAL A 50 39.21 -4.91 10.72
N PRO A 51 39.50 -4.09 11.74
CA PRO A 51 40.12 -4.57 12.97
C PRO A 51 39.27 -5.64 13.65
N ILE A 52 39.90 -6.73 14.06
CA ILE A 52 39.26 -7.81 14.83
C ILE A 52 40.03 -8.09 16.11
N THR A 53 39.31 -8.56 17.10
CA THR A 53 39.87 -9.09 18.35
C THR A 53 39.79 -10.60 18.28
N ALA A 54 40.94 -11.27 18.41
CA ALA A 54 40.96 -12.73 18.54
C ALA A 54 40.41 -13.13 19.92
N THR A 55 39.59 -14.17 19.94
CA THR A 55 38.95 -14.68 21.16
C THR A 55 39.19 -16.17 21.32
N ALA A 56 39.34 -16.62 22.56
CA ALA A 56 39.46 -18.05 22.85
C ALA A 56 38.09 -18.74 22.73
N ARG A 57 38.07 -19.93 22.12
CA ARG A 57 36.92 -20.81 21.93
C ARG A 57 37.19 -22.23 22.44
N PRO A 58 37.29 -22.43 23.78
CA PRO A 58 37.47 -23.76 24.36
C PRO A 58 36.32 -24.71 24.01
N ASP A 59 35.11 -24.18 23.81
CA ASP A 59 33.94 -24.93 23.36
C ASP A 59 34.17 -25.58 21.98
N VAL A 60 34.76 -24.84 21.04
CA VAL A 60 35.10 -25.34 19.69
C VAL A 60 36.24 -26.35 19.77
N ALA A 61 37.31 -26.03 20.52
CA ALA A 61 38.44 -26.94 20.73
C ALA A 61 38.00 -28.28 21.34
N ASN A 62 37.11 -28.25 22.34
CA ASN A 62 36.55 -29.45 22.96
C ASN A 62 35.69 -30.26 21.99
N HIS A 63 34.88 -29.59 21.16
CA HIS A 63 34.03 -30.25 20.17
C HIS A 63 34.85 -31.02 19.12
N TYR A 64 35.97 -30.44 18.68
CA TYR A 64 36.87 -31.05 17.70
C TYR A 64 38.01 -31.87 18.32
N HIS A 65 38.03 -32.01 19.65
CA HIS A 65 39.09 -32.70 20.39
C HIS A 65 40.51 -32.21 20.01
N ASN A 66 40.68 -30.89 19.86
CA ASN A 66 41.93 -30.28 19.41
C ASN A 66 42.23 -28.99 20.17
N GLU A 67 43.22 -29.02 21.06
CA GLU A 67 43.60 -27.85 21.86
C GLU A 67 44.36 -26.78 21.04
N ASN A 68 44.94 -27.15 19.89
CA ASN A 68 45.68 -26.21 19.04
C ASN A 68 44.78 -25.14 18.41
N ILE A 69 43.46 -25.37 18.41
CA ILE A 69 42.47 -24.45 17.81
C ILE A 69 41.76 -23.59 18.86
N VAL A 70 42.20 -23.57 20.12
CA VAL A 70 41.55 -22.74 21.17
C VAL A 70 41.48 -21.27 20.78
N GLN A 71 42.41 -20.73 19.98
CA GLN A 71 42.42 -19.33 19.55
C GLN A 71 41.69 -19.08 18.22
N CYS A 72 40.75 -19.94 17.82
CA CYS A 72 40.04 -19.84 16.54
C CYS A 72 38.91 -18.79 16.51
N GLY A 73 38.59 -18.16 17.64
CA GLY A 73 37.51 -17.17 17.74
C GLY A 73 37.92 -15.78 17.29
N TRP A 74 36.94 -15.02 16.84
CA TRP A 74 37.13 -13.63 16.43
C TRP A 74 35.86 -12.82 16.64
N GLU A 75 36.03 -11.53 16.89
CA GLU A 75 34.96 -10.55 16.88
C GLU A 75 35.44 -9.23 16.26
N GLY A 76 34.53 -8.54 15.57
CA GLY A 76 34.81 -7.30 14.87
C GLY A 76 33.56 -6.45 14.73
N THR A 77 33.77 -5.19 14.38
CA THR A 77 32.70 -4.21 14.20
C THR A 77 32.76 -3.64 12.79
N ILE A 78 31.64 -3.66 12.09
CA ILE A 78 31.52 -3.19 10.71
C ILE A 78 30.52 -2.04 10.66
N GLU A 79 30.87 -0.94 10.00
CA GLU A 79 30.07 0.29 9.91
C GLU A 79 29.43 0.50 8.52
N THR A 80 28.81 -0.51 7.92
CA THR A 80 28.27 -0.39 6.55
C THR A 80 27.23 -1.47 6.21
N THR A 81 26.46 -1.23 5.15
CA THR A 81 25.45 -2.13 4.57
C THR A 81 26.01 -3.08 3.50
N THR A 82 27.32 -3.05 3.25
CA THR A 82 28.00 -3.94 2.30
C THR A 82 28.35 -5.27 2.95
N ASN A 83 28.36 -6.33 2.14
CA ASN A 83 28.81 -7.65 2.59
C ASN A 83 30.24 -7.58 3.14
N TYR A 84 30.53 -8.44 4.09
CA TYR A 84 31.87 -8.62 4.64
C TYR A 84 32.39 -10.02 4.32
N GLU A 85 33.70 -10.14 4.25
CA GLU A 85 34.37 -11.41 4.02
C GLU A 85 35.26 -11.74 5.20
N MET A 86 35.18 -12.98 5.65
CA MET A 86 36.22 -13.55 6.49
C MET A 86 37.22 -14.25 5.57
N GLN A 87 38.49 -13.91 5.69
CA GLN A 87 39.57 -14.45 4.87
C GLN A 87 40.62 -15.12 5.75
N MET A 88 41.21 -16.21 5.27
CA MET A 88 42.32 -16.92 5.91
C MET A 88 43.53 -16.94 4.98
N LEU A 89 44.73 -16.79 5.53
CA LEU A 89 45.98 -16.88 4.78
C LEU A 89 46.33 -18.36 4.56
N ILE A 90 46.16 -18.85 3.33
CA ILE A 90 46.37 -20.24 2.91
C ILE A 90 47.31 -20.21 1.70
N ASP A 91 48.37 -21.02 1.72
CA ASP A 91 49.34 -21.13 0.62
C ASP A 91 49.84 -19.75 0.11
N ASP A 92 50.19 -18.87 1.06
CA ASP A 92 50.65 -17.48 0.85
C ASP A 92 49.61 -16.53 0.20
N GLY A 93 48.34 -16.94 0.11
CA GLY A 93 47.23 -16.15 -0.43
C GLY A 93 46.08 -15.96 0.57
N TRP A 94 45.46 -14.77 0.55
CA TRP A 94 44.22 -14.53 1.30
C TRP A 94 43.04 -15.16 0.58
N THR A 95 42.45 -16.17 1.21
CA THR A 95 41.31 -16.92 0.66
C THR A 95 40.05 -16.62 1.46
N THR A 96 38.96 -16.27 0.77
CA THR A 96 37.64 -16.05 1.38
C THR A 96 37.05 -17.36 1.88
N ILE A 97 36.75 -17.42 3.19
CA ILE A 97 36.18 -18.59 3.87
C ILE A 97 34.71 -18.37 4.22
N PHE A 98 34.30 -17.12 4.49
CA PHE A 98 32.89 -16.74 4.66
C PHE A 98 32.56 -15.45 3.91
N ILE A 99 31.31 -15.37 3.45
CA ILE A 99 30.69 -14.11 3.03
C ILE A 99 29.51 -13.86 3.97
N GLY A 100 29.64 -12.88 4.85
CA GLY A 100 28.56 -12.41 5.68
C GLY A 100 27.74 -11.34 4.98
N LYS A 101 26.43 -11.58 4.86
CA LYS A 101 25.50 -10.61 4.27
C LYS A 101 24.96 -9.69 5.35
N VAL A 102 25.13 -8.39 5.15
CA VAL A 102 24.44 -7.38 5.94
C VAL A 102 23.06 -7.19 5.34
N VAL A 103 22.00 -7.49 6.11
CA VAL A 103 20.62 -7.26 5.67
C VAL A 103 20.22 -5.86 6.06
N ASP A 104 19.89 -5.02 5.08
CA ASP A 104 19.30 -3.72 5.33
C ASP A 104 17.90 -3.91 5.93
N THR A 105 17.73 -3.50 7.18
CA THR A 105 16.47 -3.57 7.92
C THR A 105 15.74 -2.23 7.95
N ARG A 106 16.15 -1.25 7.13
CA ARG A 106 15.47 0.04 6.96
C ARG A 106 14.22 -0.13 6.12
N PHE A 107 13.13 -0.53 6.76
CA PHE A 107 11.81 -0.49 6.14
C PHE A 107 11.18 0.89 6.35
N SER A 108 10.77 1.53 5.25
CA SER A 108 9.94 2.74 5.31
C SER A 108 8.48 2.36 5.18
N ILE A 109 7.62 3.03 5.94
CA ILE A 109 6.17 2.84 5.86
C ILE A 109 5.61 3.90 4.91
N SER A 110 4.83 3.46 3.92
CA SER A 110 4.13 4.37 3.00
C SER A 110 3.18 5.29 3.78
N LYS A 111 3.18 6.57 3.42
CA LYS A 111 2.22 7.58 3.93
C LYS A 111 0.98 7.72 3.02
N SER A 112 0.70 6.71 2.21
CA SER A 112 -0.46 6.68 1.31
C SER A 112 -1.77 6.79 2.08
N ILE A 113 -2.69 7.57 1.55
CA ILE A 113 -4.09 7.62 1.99
C ILE A 113 -4.87 6.42 1.42
N PRO A 114 -5.95 5.98 2.08
CA PRO A 114 -6.80 4.91 1.55
C PRO A 114 -7.37 5.27 0.16
N SER A 115 -7.40 4.30 -0.77
CA SER A 115 -8.01 4.47 -2.09
C SER A 115 -9.52 4.74 -1.99
N TYR A 116 -10.16 4.12 -1.00
CA TYR A 116 -11.54 4.37 -0.62
C TYR A 116 -11.78 4.05 0.86
N ILE A 117 -12.85 4.61 1.42
CA ILE A 117 -13.33 4.41 2.79
C ILE A 117 -14.84 4.17 2.70
N VAL A 118 -15.32 3.18 3.45
CA VAL A 118 -16.75 2.87 3.57
C VAL A 118 -17.19 3.12 5.01
N VAL A 119 -18.27 3.86 5.17
CA VAL A 119 -18.86 4.18 6.49
C VAL A 119 -20.34 3.83 6.45
N ASP A 120 -20.72 2.81 7.22
CA ASP A 120 -22.11 2.43 7.43
C ASP A 120 -22.76 3.30 8.52
N HIS A 121 -24.08 3.41 8.45
CA HIS A 121 -24.88 4.20 9.39
C HIS A 121 -24.40 5.65 9.53
N PHE A 122 -24.10 6.31 8.40
CA PHE A 122 -23.46 7.62 8.38
C PHE A 122 -24.29 8.72 9.05
N TYR A 123 -25.55 8.87 8.64
CA TYR A 123 -26.49 9.77 9.33
C TYR A 123 -27.15 9.07 10.50
N GLU A 124 -27.33 9.78 11.61
CA GLU A 124 -28.07 9.27 12.77
C GLU A 124 -29.57 9.05 12.47
N HIS A 125 -30.14 9.89 11.60
CA HIS A 125 -31.54 9.83 11.19
C HIS A 125 -31.67 9.82 9.66
N PRO A 126 -31.31 8.72 8.99
CA PRO A 126 -31.26 8.66 7.53
C PRO A 126 -32.64 8.83 6.88
N ASP A 127 -33.72 8.39 7.55
CA ASP A 127 -35.09 8.55 7.06
C ASP A 127 -35.47 10.02 6.92
N LYS A 128 -35.10 10.87 7.90
CA LYS A 128 -35.35 12.32 7.83
C LYS A 128 -34.62 12.98 6.66
N VAL A 129 -33.38 12.55 6.39
CA VAL A 129 -32.60 13.06 5.26
C VAL A 129 -33.22 12.63 3.94
N ARG A 130 -33.67 11.36 3.87
CA ARG A 130 -34.36 10.83 2.70
C ARG A 130 -35.68 11.55 2.43
N GLU A 131 -36.52 11.72 3.45
CA GLU A 131 -37.80 12.45 3.35
C GLU A 131 -37.57 13.87 2.83
N PHE A 132 -36.56 14.57 3.35
CA PHE A 132 -36.16 15.89 2.87
C PHE A 132 -35.72 15.86 1.39
N ALA A 133 -34.86 14.90 1.03
CA ALA A 133 -34.38 14.76 -0.35
C ALA A 133 -35.54 14.50 -1.33
N LEU A 134 -36.52 13.67 -0.96
CA LEU A 134 -37.69 13.37 -1.79
C LEU A 134 -38.61 14.58 -2.00
N GLN A 135 -38.63 15.54 -1.07
CA GLN A 135 -39.39 16.79 -1.20
C GLN A 135 -38.72 17.81 -2.12
N CYS A 136 -37.45 17.62 -2.47
CA CYS A 136 -36.73 18.52 -3.35
C CYS A 136 -37.18 18.38 -4.82
N SER A 137 -36.98 19.46 -5.57
CA SER A 137 -37.12 19.47 -7.03
C SER A 137 -35.86 18.89 -7.68
N PHE A 138 -36.06 17.95 -8.60
CA PHE A 138 -34.99 17.34 -9.39
C PHE A 138 -35.13 17.72 -10.85
N TYR A 139 -33.99 17.97 -11.49
CA TYR A 139 -33.91 18.45 -12.86
C TYR A 139 -33.06 17.49 -13.69
N TYR A 140 -33.50 17.27 -14.93
CA TYR A 140 -32.80 16.43 -15.89
C TYR A 140 -31.79 17.25 -16.67
N HIS A 141 -30.51 16.90 -16.56
CA HIS A 141 -29.39 17.60 -17.21
C HIS A 141 -28.56 16.63 -18.05
N PRO A 142 -29.06 16.19 -19.23
CA PRO A 142 -28.51 15.08 -20.00
C PRO A 142 -27.06 15.28 -20.45
N ASN A 143 -26.64 16.53 -20.60
CA ASN A 143 -25.29 16.89 -21.04
C ASN A 143 -24.27 16.88 -19.88
N ASN A 144 -24.73 16.79 -18.63
CA ASN A 144 -23.89 16.92 -17.45
C ASN A 144 -23.80 15.61 -16.65
N HIS A 145 -24.93 14.91 -16.47
CA HIS A 145 -25.00 13.66 -15.72
C HIS A 145 -26.22 12.83 -16.13
N LYS A 146 -26.21 11.54 -15.78
CA LYS A 146 -27.37 10.65 -15.93
C LYS A 146 -28.35 10.83 -14.77
N GLY A 147 -29.60 10.41 -14.96
CA GLY A 147 -30.66 10.61 -13.98
C GLY A 147 -30.98 12.10 -13.74
N CYS A 148 -31.68 12.39 -12.64
CA CYS A 148 -32.07 13.75 -12.27
C CYS A 148 -31.41 14.17 -10.95
N ARG A 149 -31.03 15.45 -10.85
CA ARG A 149 -30.30 16.01 -9.71
C ARG A 149 -30.96 17.29 -9.19
N THR A 150 -30.78 17.60 -7.91
CA THR A 150 -31.14 18.90 -7.35
C THR A 150 -30.12 19.96 -7.80
N ASP A 151 -30.61 21.13 -8.24
CA ASP A 151 -29.72 22.27 -8.51
C ASP A 151 -29.10 22.85 -7.22
N PRO A 152 -29.83 22.96 -6.09
CA PRO A 152 -29.23 23.33 -4.82
C PRO A 152 -28.33 22.23 -4.24
N CYS A 153 -27.25 22.66 -3.58
CA CYS A 153 -26.41 21.81 -2.74
C CYS A 153 -26.87 21.86 -1.27
N TYR A 154 -27.02 20.71 -0.65
CA TYR A 154 -27.40 20.58 0.76
C TYR A 154 -26.21 20.08 1.59
N ARG A 155 -25.50 21.01 2.22
CA ARG A 155 -24.34 20.71 3.10
C ARG A 155 -24.76 20.96 4.54
N PHE A 156 -25.39 19.97 5.16
CA PHE A 156 -25.87 20.08 6.54
C PHE A 156 -24.71 20.38 7.52
N PRO A 157 -24.97 21.13 8.61
CA PRO A 157 -23.96 21.43 9.62
C PRO A 157 -23.27 20.16 10.14
N GLY A 158 -21.95 20.20 10.31
CA GLY A 158 -21.16 19.07 10.81
C GLY A 158 -20.66 18.09 9.74
N LEU A 159 -21.13 18.18 8.48
CA LEU A 159 -20.70 17.25 7.43
C LEU A 159 -19.21 17.38 7.09
N LYS A 160 -18.71 18.60 6.94
CA LYS A 160 -17.29 18.83 6.62
C LYS A 160 -16.41 18.28 7.74
N GLU A 161 -16.73 18.63 8.97
CA GLU A 161 -16.00 18.21 10.17
C GLU A 161 -16.01 16.68 10.31
N ARG A 162 -17.16 16.04 10.03
CA ARG A 162 -17.26 14.58 10.06
C ARG A 162 -16.40 13.93 8.98
N PHE A 163 -16.37 14.50 7.77
CA PHE A 163 -15.51 13.99 6.69
C PHE A 163 -14.02 14.15 7.02
N GLU A 164 -13.62 15.29 7.60
CA GLU A 164 -12.25 15.52 8.06
C GLU A 164 -11.83 14.52 9.13
N GLN A 165 -12.72 14.17 10.06
CA GLN A 165 -12.47 13.11 11.05
C GLN A 165 -12.28 11.73 10.41
N ILE A 166 -13.10 11.40 9.40
CA ILE A 166 -13.03 10.10 8.70
C ILE A 166 -11.73 9.99 7.89
N VAL A 167 -11.37 11.05 7.16
CA VAL A 167 -10.18 11.06 6.30
C VAL A 167 -8.89 11.32 7.09
N GLY A 168 -8.99 11.94 8.27
CA GLY A 168 -7.87 12.30 9.12
C GLY A 168 -7.05 13.49 8.58
N ARG A 169 -7.66 14.32 7.71
CA ARG A 169 -7.04 15.52 7.12
C ARG A 169 -8.06 16.63 6.96
N GLU A 170 -7.57 17.87 6.99
CA GLU A 170 -8.38 19.06 6.69
C GLU A 170 -8.85 19.06 5.23
N ILE A 171 -10.08 19.51 5.01
CA ILE A 171 -10.71 19.61 3.70
C ILE A 171 -10.68 21.05 3.20
N LYS A 172 -10.21 21.22 1.95
CA LYS A 172 -10.35 22.45 1.16
C LYS A 172 -11.37 22.26 0.02
N ASN A 173 -11.75 23.36 -0.63
CA ASN A 173 -12.70 23.38 -1.75
C ASN A 173 -14.09 22.80 -1.45
N TRP A 174 -14.49 22.71 -0.18
CA TRP A 174 -15.79 22.18 0.24
C TRP A 174 -16.98 22.88 -0.43
N THR A 175 -16.91 24.19 -0.64
CA THR A 175 -18.00 24.95 -1.27
C THR A 175 -17.73 25.31 -2.72
N THR A 176 -16.55 24.97 -3.24
CA THR A 176 -16.09 25.34 -4.58
C THR A 176 -16.79 24.54 -5.66
N TYR A 177 -17.06 23.25 -5.39
CA TYR A 177 -17.73 22.37 -6.35
C TYR A 177 -19.25 22.52 -6.27
N GLY A 178 -19.86 22.98 -7.37
CA GLY A 178 -21.30 23.23 -7.48
C GLY A 178 -22.20 22.00 -7.40
N THR A 179 -21.63 20.81 -7.21
CA THR A 179 -22.34 19.54 -7.04
C THR A 179 -22.13 18.92 -5.66
N ASN A 180 -21.26 19.51 -4.82
CA ASN A 180 -20.97 19.00 -3.48
C ASN A 180 -22.15 19.22 -2.54
N GLY A 181 -22.87 18.15 -2.21
CA GLY A 181 -24.06 18.11 -1.38
C GLY A 181 -25.38 17.99 -2.15
N CYS A 182 -25.36 17.87 -3.48
CA CYS A 182 -26.58 17.66 -4.26
C CYS A 182 -27.16 16.25 -4.02
N PHE A 183 -28.49 16.14 -4.08
CA PHE A 183 -29.14 14.85 -4.20
C PHE A 183 -29.32 14.50 -5.68
N GLN A 184 -29.17 13.22 -6.01
CA GLN A 184 -29.40 12.71 -7.35
C GLN A 184 -30.09 11.35 -7.25
N TYR A 185 -30.91 11.03 -8.24
CA TYR A 185 -31.37 9.67 -8.44
C TYR A 185 -31.19 9.22 -9.89
N CYS A 186 -30.96 7.92 -10.05
CA CYS A 186 -30.98 7.23 -11.33
C CYS A 186 -31.99 6.07 -11.24
N VAL A 187 -32.62 5.74 -12.35
CA VAL A 187 -33.65 4.70 -12.47
C VAL A 187 -33.22 3.61 -13.45
N GLN A 188 -33.98 2.52 -13.51
CA GLN A 188 -33.76 1.49 -14.51
C GLN A 188 -33.78 2.09 -15.92
N GLY A 189 -32.82 1.68 -16.75
CA GLY A 189 -32.68 2.16 -18.13
C GLY A 189 -31.75 3.36 -18.28
N ASP A 190 -31.38 4.04 -17.19
CA ASP A 190 -30.28 5.01 -17.23
C ASP A 190 -28.96 4.31 -17.63
N GLU A 191 -28.16 4.97 -18.45
CA GLU A 191 -26.90 4.42 -18.94
C GLU A 191 -25.80 4.47 -17.87
N THR A 192 -25.00 3.41 -17.77
CA THR A 192 -23.78 3.41 -16.95
C THR A 192 -22.71 4.24 -17.63
N VAL A 193 -22.09 5.17 -16.89
CA VAL A 193 -21.06 6.07 -17.42
C VAL A 193 -19.73 5.81 -16.72
N TYR A 194 -18.76 5.31 -17.47
CA TYR A 194 -17.38 5.10 -17.06
C TYR A 194 -16.58 6.39 -17.19
N HIS A 195 -16.07 6.90 -16.06
CA HIS A 195 -15.35 8.17 -16.03
C HIS A 195 -14.37 8.24 -14.86
N ALA A 196 -13.55 9.29 -14.83
CA ALA A 196 -12.89 9.75 -13.61
C ALA A 196 -13.12 11.26 -13.50
N ASP A 197 -13.16 11.74 -12.26
CA ASP A 197 -13.46 13.12 -11.96
C ASP A 197 -12.19 13.98 -11.87
N GLY A 198 -12.36 15.29 -12.03
CA GLY A 198 -11.26 16.26 -11.87
C GLY A 198 -10.89 16.54 -10.41
N GLN A 199 -11.81 16.26 -9.47
CA GLN A 199 -11.62 16.48 -8.03
C GLN A 199 -10.67 15.45 -7.41
N GLN A 200 -10.15 15.72 -6.22
CA GLN A 200 -9.35 14.73 -5.50
C GLN A 200 -10.21 13.64 -4.86
N TYR A 201 -11.30 14.01 -4.19
CA TYR A 201 -12.21 13.08 -3.54
C TYR A 201 -13.63 13.21 -4.07
N ALA A 202 -14.27 12.06 -4.22
CA ALA A 202 -15.70 11.92 -4.43
C ALA A 202 -16.32 11.13 -3.28
N GLY A 203 -17.57 11.43 -2.97
CA GLY A 203 -18.36 10.70 -2.00
C GLY A 203 -19.76 10.43 -2.52
N VAL A 204 -20.27 9.24 -2.22
CA VAL A 204 -21.65 8.85 -2.53
C VAL A 204 -22.26 8.28 -1.28
N LEU A 205 -23.35 8.89 -0.82
CA LEU A 205 -24.15 8.38 0.28
C LEU A 205 -25.47 7.84 -0.25
N TYR A 206 -25.75 6.57 0.00
CA TYR A 206 -26.95 5.91 -0.50
C TYR A 206 -28.17 6.13 0.41
N LEU A 207 -29.29 6.50 -0.20
CA LEU A 207 -30.52 6.91 0.50
C LEU A 207 -31.77 6.14 0.03
N THR A 208 -31.57 4.96 -0.55
CA THR A 208 -32.67 4.07 -0.94
C THR A 208 -32.68 2.85 -0.02
N PRO A 209 -33.73 2.64 0.79
CA PRO A 209 -33.84 1.45 1.63
C PRO A 209 -33.98 0.18 0.78
N ASP A 210 -33.44 -0.94 1.27
CA ASP A 210 -33.54 -2.27 0.64
C ASP A 210 -33.12 -2.32 -0.86
N ALA A 211 -32.23 -1.42 -1.26
CA ALA A 211 -31.70 -1.38 -2.62
C ALA A 211 -30.92 -2.67 -2.97
N PRO A 212 -30.93 -3.10 -4.25
CA PRO A 212 -30.05 -4.18 -4.69
C PRO A 212 -28.59 -3.86 -4.36
N PRO A 213 -27.87 -4.72 -3.61
CA PRO A 213 -26.50 -4.41 -3.19
C PRO A 213 -25.55 -4.22 -4.38
N ASN A 214 -25.81 -4.84 -5.53
CA ASN A 214 -25.03 -4.69 -6.75
C ASN A 214 -25.31 -3.37 -7.50
N ALA A 215 -26.18 -2.48 -7.01
CA ALA A 215 -26.51 -1.19 -7.62
C ALA A 215 -25.72 0.00 -7.05
N GLY A 216 -24.50 -0.26 -6.56
CA GLY A 216 -23.67 0.70 -5.85
C GLY A 216 -22.72 1.47 -6.78
N THR A 217 -21.45 1.54 -6.40
CA THR A 217 -20.40 2.19 -7.17
C THR A 217 -19.25 1.21 -7.36
N SER A 218 -18.80 1.06 -8.60
CA SER A 218 -17.65 0.24 -8.94
C SER A 218 -16.43 1.09 -9.27
N LEU A 219 -15.26 0.62 -8.84
CA LEU A 219 -13.96 1.13 -9.25
C LEU A 219 -13.35 0.18 -10.27
N TYR A 220 -12.70 0.73 -11.28
CA TYR A 220 -12.19 -0.01 -12.42
C TYR A 220 -10.71 0.26 -12.64
N ARG A 221 -10.07 -0.64 -13.39
CA ARG A 221 -8.82 -0.36 -14.09
C ARG A 221 -9.03 -0.48 -15.60
N SER A 222 -8.28 0.30 -16.36
CA SER A 222 -8.23 0.13 -17.81
C SER A 222 -7.58 -1.21 -18.15
N ARG A 223 -8.18 -1.98 -19.05
CA ARG A 223 -7.59 -3.21 -19.58
C ARG A 223 -6.36 -2.94 -20.44
N ILE A 224 -6.22 -1.72 -20.96
CA ILE A 224 -5.11 -1.30 -21.83
C ILE A 224 -3.91 -0.87 -20.99
N THR A 225 -4.09 0.13 -20.11
CA THR A 225 -2.98 0.67 -19.32
C THR A 225 -2.71 -0.11 -18.04
N LYS A 226 -3.64 -0.99 -17.63
CA LYS A 226 -3.63 -1.73 -16.35
C LYS A 226 -3.67 -0.84 -15.11
N LYS A 227 -4.02 0.44 -15.26
CA LYS A 227 -4.09 1.42 -14.16
C LYS A 227 -5.54 1.73 -13.79
N MET A 228 -5.76 2.02 -12.50
CA MET A 228 -7.04 2.56 -12.00
C MET A 228 -7.19 4.06 -12.27
N LYS A 229 -6.07 4.76 -12.51
CA LYS A 229 -6.03 6.20 -12.81
C LYS A 229 -5.26 6.40 -14.10
N TYR A 230 -5.58 7.46 -14.83
CA TYR A 230 -4.88 7.83 -16.06
C TYR A 230 -4.19 9.18 -15.88
N SER A 231 -3.04 9.38 -16.54
CA SER A 231 -2.50 10.73 -16.73
C SER A 231 -3.23 11.41 -17.89
N GLY A 232 -3.25 12.75 -17.94
CA GLY A 232 -3.97 13.49 -18.99
C GLY A 232 -3.71 12.99 -20.41
N ASP A 233 -2.46 12.64 -20.73
CA ASP A 233 -2.04 12.11 -22.04
C ASP A 233 -2.62 10.72 -22.36
N GLU A 234 -3.02 9.95 -21.35
CA GLU A 234 -3.61 8.61 -21.49
C GLU A 234 -5.15 8.67 -21.67
N TYR A 235 -5.80 9.83 -21.56
CA TYR A 235 -7.26 9.95 -21.61
C TYR A 235 -7.87 9.31 -22.86
N HIS A 236 -7.36 9.68 -24.03
CA HIS A 236 -7.85 9.18 -25.32
C HIS A 236 -7.61 7.69 -25.51
N LEU A 237 -6.62 7.12 -24.80
CA LEU A 237 -6.35 5.69 -24.81
C LEU A 237 -7.33 4.94 -23.89
N VAL A 238 -7.58 5.48 -22.69
CA VAL A 238 -8.44 4.85 -21.67
C VAL A 238 -9.91 4.90 -22.06
N PHE A 239 -10.39 6.00 -22.64
CA PHE A 239 -11.79 6.19 -23.06
C PHE A 239 -11.95 6.17 -24.59
N ARG A 240 -11.13 5.38 -25.30
CA ARG A 240 -11.15 5.31 -26.77
C ARG A 240 -12.50 4.87 -27.36
N ASN A 241 -13.24 4.04 -26.63
CA ASN A 241 -14.58 3.58 -27.00
C ASN A 241 -15.70 4.46 -26.39
N GLY A 242 -15.33 5.62 -25.84
CA GLY A 242 -16.24 6.52 -25.13
C GLY A 242 -16.47 6.10 -23.68
N HIS A 243 -17.57 6.59 -23.11
CA HIS A 243 -17.89 6.48 -21.69
C HIS A 243 -18.99 5.47 -21.36
N LEU A 244 -19.56 4.80 -22.36
CA LEU A 244 -20.69 3.88 -22.19
C LEU A 244 -20.31 2.41 -22.46
N ASP A 245 -19.14 2.19 -23.06
CA ASP A 245 -18.63 0.87 -23.38
C ASP A 245 -17.77 0.33 -22.24
N GLU A 246 -18.17 -0.80 -21.68
CA GLU A 246 -17.48 -1.45 -20.56
C GLU A 246 -16.28 -2.31 -20.98
N THR A 247 -16.15 -2.63 -22.28
CA THR A 247 -15.20 -3.65 -22.78
C THR A 247 -13.75 -3.35 -22.47
N ASP A 248 -13.39 -2.07 -22.37
CA ASP A 248 -12.04 -1.60 -22.06
C ASP A 248 -11.76 -1.49 -20.55
N PHE A 249 -12.74 -1.80 -19.69
CA PHE A 249 -12.64 -1.71 -18.25
C PHE A 249 -12.71 -3.08 -17.57
N GLU A 250 -12.05 -3.19 -16.43
CA GLU A 250 -12.09 -4.36 -15.55
C GLU A 250 -12.44 -3.89 -14.14
N VAL A 251 -13.48 -4.47 -13.56
CA VAL A 251 -13.90 -4.17 -12.19
C VAL A 251 -12.78 -4.59 -11.24
N VAL A 252 -12.37 -3.66 -10.37
CA VAL A 252 -11.43 -3.93 -9.27
C VAL A 252 -12.20 -4.15 -7.98
N ASP A 253 -13.11 -3.22 -7.67
CA ASP A 253 -13.94 -3.25 -6.47
C ASP A 253 -15.37 -2.82 -6.83
N THR A 254 -16.35 -3.40 -6.15
CA THR A 254 -17.75 -2.94 -6.18
C THR A 254 -18.20 -2.70 -4.75
N ILE A 255 -18.52 -1.44 -4.44
CA ILE A 255 -19.05 -1.06 -3.14
C ILE A 255 -20.57 -1.01 -3.25
N GLY A 256 -21.25 -1.80 -2.43
CA GLY A 256 -22.68 -2.01 -2.58
C GLY A 256 -23.55 -0.84 -2.14
N ASN A 257 -24.71 -0.72 -2.77
CA ASN A 257 -25.75 0.26 -2.43
C ASN A 257 -26.50 -0.18 -1.16
N VAL A 258 -25.88 0.09 -0.02
CA VAL A 258 -26.45 -0.20 1.30
C VAL A 258 -27.03 1.10 1.87
N TYR A 259 -28.26 1.06 2.36
CA TYR A 259 -28.92 2.24 2.89
C TYR A 259 -28.10 2.90 4.01
N ASN A 260 -27.94 4.23 3.93
CA ASN A 260 -27.13 5.03 4.86
C ASN A 260 -25.63 4.67 4.90
N ARG A 261 -25.11 4.06 3.83
CA ARG A 261 -23.67 3.89 3.60
C ARG A 261 -23.11 5.07 2.83
N LEU A 262 -22.05 5.65 3.37
CA LEU A 262 -21.18 6.60 2.68
C LEU A 262 -19.98 5.85 2.12
N ILE A 263 -19.65 6.13 0.87
CA ILE A 263 -18.34 5.82 0.30
C ILE A 263 -17.60 7.13 0.09
N LEU A 264 -16.31 7.17 0.42
CA LEU A 264 -15.38 8.23 0.05
C LEU A 264 -14.24 7.60 -0.73
N PHE A 265 -13.87 8.13 -1.89
CA PHE A 265 -12.84 7.52 -2.72
C PHE A 265 -12.07 8.56 -3.51
N ASP A 266 -10.89 8.17 -3.97
CA ASP A 266 -10.11 8.99 -4.88
C ASP A 266 -10.86 9.14 -6.22
N ALA A 267 -11.33 10.35 -6.50
CA ALA A 267 -12.24 10.62 -7.62
C ALA A 267 -11.55 10.43 -8.99
N LYS A 268 -10.21 10.41 -9.00
CA LYS A 268 -9.41 10.19 -10.22
C LYS A 268 -9.30 8.72 -10.60
N CYS A 269 -9.78 7.81 -9.74
CA CYS A 269 -9.99 6.42 -10.13
C CYS A 269 -11.10 6.34 -11.18
N ILE A 270 -10.95 5.47 -12.17
CA ILE A 270 -12.01 5.14 -13.11
C ILE A 270 -13.15 4.48 -12.33
N HIS A 271 -14.35 5.00 -12.44
CA HIS A 271 -15.49 4.55 -11.66
C HIS A 271 -16.81 4.72 -12.41
N ALA A 272 -17.84 4.03 -11.92
CA ALA A 272 -19.21 4.15 -12.42
C ALA A 272 -20.23 3.78 -11.34
N GLY A 273 -21.40 4.44 -11.37
CA GLY A 273 -22.62 3.93 -10.74
C GLY A 273 -23.22 2.84 -11.64
N ILE A 274 -23.54 1.68 -11.08
CA ILE A 274 -23.91 0.49 -11.86
C ILE A 274 -25.30 -0.03 -11.50
N ASN A 275 -25.88 -0.84 -12.39
CA ASN A 275 -27.11 -1.59 -12.20
C ASN A 275 -28.28 -0.75 -11.64
N TYR A 276 -28.55 0.40 -12.26
CA TYR A 276 -29.67 1.24 -11.85
C TYR A 276 -31.00 0.46 -11.90
N PHE A 277 -31.89 0.77 -10.95
CA PHE A 277 -33.13 0.04 -10.67
C PHE A 277 -34.24 1.04 -10.32
N GLY A 278 -35.45 0.53 -10.13
CA GLY A 278 -36.62 1.36 -9.85
C GLY A 278 -37.08 2.16 -11.06
N THR A 279 -38.10 2.98 -10.86
CA THR A 279 -38.79 3.72 -11.91
C THR A 279 -38.92 5.22 -11.61
N CYS A 280 -38.70 5.64 -10.36
CA CYS A 280 -38.75 7.03 -9.93
C CYS A 280 -37.76 7.32 -8.77
N LYS A 281 -37.79 8.53 -8.20
CA LYS A 281 -36.90 8.92 -7.09
C LYS A 281 -37.19 8.20 -5.78
N GLU A 282 -38.41 7.70 -5.64
CA GLU A 282 -38.89 6.98 -4.46
C GLU A 282 -38.34 5.54 -4.42
N ASP A 283 -38.24 4.85 -5.55
CA ASP A 283 -37.84 3.43 -5.62
C ASP A 283 -36.52 3.18 -6.38
N GLY A 284 -35.95 4.20 -7.02
CA GLY A 284 -34.69 4.12 -7.73
C GLY A 284 -33.47 4.45 -6.87
N ARG A 285 -32.28 4.47 -7.48
CA ARG A 285 -31.02 4.74 -6.78
C ARG A 285 -30.91 6.21 -6.40
N LEU A 286 -31.47 6.59 -5.25
CA LEU A 286 -31.31 7.92 -4.64
C LEU A 286 -30.03 7.99 -3.80
N PHE A 287 -29.24 9.05 -3.99
CA PHE A 287 -27.98 9.28 -3.28
C PHE A 287 -27.66 10.76 -3.12
N GLN A 288 -26.78 11.07 -2.17
CA GLN A 288 -26.17 12.39 -2.00
C GLN A 288 -24.72 12.36 -2.46
N LEU A 289 -24.33 13.35 -3.26
CA LEU A 289 -22.98 13.46 -3.83
C LEU A 289 -22.11 14.39 -3.00
N PHE A 290 -20.83 14.05 -2.90
CA PHE A 290 -19.83 14.89 -2.25
C PHE A 290 -18.56 14.99 -3.09
N PHE A 291 -17.94 16.17 -3.07
CA PHE A 291 -16.68 16.44 -3.76
C PHE A 291 -15.84 17.43 -2.98
N PHE A 292 -14.55 17.16 -2.83
CA PHE A 292 -13.64 18.01 -2.09
C PHE A 292 -12.17 17.66 -2.37
N ASP A 293 -11.27 18.51 -1.89
CA ASP A 293 -9.83 18.24 -1.87
C ASP A 293 -9.29 18.27 -0.44
N LEU A 294 -8.11 17.70 -0.23
CA LEU A 294 -7.43 17.77 1.06
C LEU A 294 -6.45 18.95 1.08
N ALA A 295 -6.30 19.58 2.25
CA ALA A 295 -5.37 20.69 2.48
C ALA A 295 -3.94 20.32 2.04
#